data_AF-A0A8H4TUF5-F1
#
_entry.id   AF-A0A8H4TUF5-F1
#
_cell.length_a   1.000
_cell.length_b   1.000
_cell.length_c   1.000
_cell.angle_alpha   90.00
_cell.angle_beta   90.00
_cell.angle_gamma   90.00
#
_symmetry.space_group_name_H-M   'P 1'
#
loop_
_entity.id
_entity.type
_entity.pdbx_description
1 polymer ?
#
loop_
_entity_poly.entity_id
_entity_poly.type
_entity_poly.pdbx_seq_one_letter_code
_entity_poly.pdbx_strand_id
1 'polypeptide(L)'
;MEQVNSSKRKMSAMRQVEKNWDKAIRAEKDRIEKDLPVITKEMYEVHGRPGCPEPTYDEIWNQEDEAELVQRYWTGTPLEAGISCLVSDNLSLNELFKVSLRIFGVDPITLFTLGTDDFEFDINTTVEVLIHDDDYLTPIWRVSFCKDLTSIMTHPIWCGRGRWSFMLFAIKWAVICRTDDRRPLPAADRNLLSRLNCPLGDDQTLRPYKDLHEEQQKILRGQNTPPSQQAELLSAIAKYTAMTIGIPSARNYTIIPHDLAAVIKGLDSLSLSGMMDCELFLQLFKDAGGRNEYPTEDETPALYKTCYLDMERRRLKAFKRRLRAPSAPPEKVVY
;
A
#
# COMPACT_ATOMS: atom_id res chain seq x y z
N MET A 1 33.70 34.12 28.61
CA MET A 1 32.27 34.46 28.44
C MET A 1 31.64 33.82 27.19
N GLU A 2 32.35 33.68 26.07
CA GLU A 2 31.79 33.11 24.82
C GLU A 2 31.37 31.63 24.92
N GLN A 3 32.13 30.78 25.60
CA GLN A 3 31.77 29.36 25.77
C GLN A 3 30.47 29.15 26.58
N VAL A 4 30.21 29.99 27.59
CA VAL A 4 29.00 29.93 28.42
C VAL A 4 27.77 30.41 27.63
N ASN A 5 27.92 31.42 26.76
CA ASN A 5 26.85 31.88 25.88
C ASN A 5 26.54 30.89 24.75
N SER A 6 27.55 30.18 24.23
CA SER A 6 27.38 29.09 23.26
C SER A 6 26.64 27.90 23.86
N SER A 7 26.98 27.50 25.09
CA SER A 7 26.30 26.41 25.83
C SER A 7 24.84 26.74 26.13
N LYS A 8 24.54 27.97 26.59
CA LYS A 8 23.15 28.41 26.82
C LYS A 8 22.31 28.45 25.54
N ARG A 9 22.88 28.89 24.41
CA ARG A 9 22.20 28.88 23.10
C ARG A 9 21.91 27.46 22.62
N LYS A 10 22.85 26.52 22.77
CA LYS A 10 22.64 25.10 22.44
C LYS A 10 21.53 24.47 23.29
N MET A 11 21.53 24.70 24.61
CA MET A 11 20.46 24.20 25.48
C MET A 11 19.09 24.80 25.14
N SER A 12 19.04 26.09 24.79
CA SER A 12 17.79 26.72 24.34
C SER A 12 17.29 26.14 23.02
N ALA A 13 18.18 25.85 22.07
CA ALA A 13 17.83 25.22 20.80
C ALA A 13 17.32 23.79 21.01
N MET A 14 17.98 22.98 21.85
CA MET A 14 17.53 21.62 22.18
C MET A 14 16.14 21.63 22.82
N ARG A 15 15.89 22.50 23.80
CA ARG A 15 14.57 22.64 24.41
C ARG A 15 13.48 23.06 23.41
N GLN A 16 13.83 23.86 22.40
CA GLN A 16 12.88 24.25 21.36
C GLN A 16 12.57 23.08 20.42
N VAL A 17 13.57 22.25 20.09
CA VAL A 17 13.39 21.02 19.32
C VAL A 17 12.48 20.05 20.08
N GLU A 18 12.74 19.80 21.36
CA GLU A 18 11.89 18.95 22.22
C GLU A 18 10.44 19.45 22.29
N LYS A 19 10.23 20.76 22.45
CA LYS A 19 8.86 21.31 22.46
C LYS A 19 8.14 21.16 21.12
N ASN A 20 8.86 21.36 20.02
CA ASN A 20 8.30 21.17 18.67
C ASN A 20 7.96 19.70 18.43
N TRP A 21 8.81 18.80 18.92
CA TRP A 21 8.63 17.35 18.87
C TRP A 21 7.37 16.89 19.60
N ASP A 22 7.22 17.25 20.87
CA ASP A 22 6.04 16.91 21.67
C ASP A 22 4.75 17.47 21.06
N LYS A 23 4.82 18.65 20.46
CA LYS A 23 3.68 19.27 19.77
C LYS A 23 3.29 18.46 18.53
N ALA A 24 4.27 17.98 17.75
CA ALA A 24 4.02 17.17 16.57
C ALA A 24 3.39 15.82 16.94
N ILE A 25 3.93 15.14 17.95
CA ILE A 25 3.37 13.88 18.47
C ILE A 25 1.92 14.07 18.94
N ARG A 26 1.64 15.12 19.73
CA ARG A 26 0.27 15.40 20.19
C ARG A 26 -0.68 15.67 19.02
N ALA A 27 -0.26 16.50 18.07
CA ALA A 27 -1.08 16.82 16.90
C ALA A 27 -1.41 15.57 16.07
N GLU A 28 -0.45 14.65 15.95
CA GLU A 28 -0.66 13.40 15.23
C GLU A 28 -1.58 12.42 15.98
N LYS A 29 -1.45 12.31 17.31
CA LYS A 29 -2.40 11.55 18.13
C LYS A 29 -3.82 12.11 18.00
N ASP A 30 -3.98 13.43 18.13
CA ASP A 30 -5.27 14.11 17.96
C ASP A 30 -5.86 13.84 16.56
N ARG A 31 -5.02 13.82 15.52
CA ARG A 31 -5.43 13.50 14.14
C ARG A 31 -5.92 12.05 14.04
N ILE A 32 -5.19 11.09 14.60
CA ILE A 32 -5.57 9.67 14.56
C ILE A 32 -6.90 9.46 15.27
N GLU A 33 -7.06 10.01 16.48
CA GLU A 33 -8.30 9.87 17.25
C GLU A 33 -9.51 10.51 16.56
N LYS A 34 -9.30 11.68 15.93
CA LYS A 34 -10.38 12.45 15.30
C LYS A 34 -10.77 11.93 13.92
N ASP A 35 -9.78 11.63 13.08
CA ASP A 35 -9.99 11.43 11.64
C ASP A 35 -9.96 9.94 11.24
N LEU A 36 -9.48 9.05 12.12
CA LEU A 36 -9.32 7.62 11.87
C LEU A 36 -10.05 6.78 12.93
N PRO A 37 -11.39 6.77 12.91
CA PRO A 37 -12.17 6.00 13.88
C PRO A 37 -11.85 4.51 13.78
N VAL A 38 -11.89 3.84 14.92
CA VAL A 38 -11.71 2.39 15.01
C VAL A 38 -12.79 1.69 14.17
N ILE A 39 -12.37 0.72 13.36
CA ILE A 39 -13.27 -0.06 12.53
C ILE A 39 -13.69 -1.31 13.31
N THR A 40 -15.00 -1.51 13.45
CA THR A 40 -15.57 -2.76 13.95
C THR A 40 -15.95 -3.68 12.80
N LYS A 41 -16.18 -4.95 13.11
CA LYS A 41 -16.63 -5.95 12.14
C LYS A 41 -17.92 -5.51 11.43
N GLU A 42 -18.89 -5.04 12.20
CA GLU A 42 -20.22 -4.63 11.70
C GLU A 42 -20.13 -3.40 10.79
N MET A 43 -19.13 -2.54 10.99
CA MET A 43 -18.89 -1.37 10.13
C MET A 43 -18.30 -1.76 8.78
N TYR A 44 -17.47 -2.80 8.75
CA TYR A 44 -16.73 -3.19 7.56
C TYR A 44 -17.48 -4.25 6.72
N GLU A 45 -17.97 -5.32 7.35
CA GLU A 45 -18.65 -6.46 6.69
C GLU A 45 -20.10 -6.13 6.26
N VAL A 46 -20.44 -4.85 6.07
CA VAL A 46 -21.75 -4.41 5.60
C VAL A 46 -22.02 -4.94 4.20
N HIS A 47 -23.24 -5.47 3.99
CA HIS A 47 -23.66 -6.01 2.70
C HIS A 47 -23.38 -5.05 1.53
N GLY A 48 -22.75 -5.58 0.47
CA GLY A 48 -22.38 -4.83 -0.73
C GLY A 48 -21.05 -4.06 -0.63
N ARG A 49 -20.32 -4.16 0.50
CA ARG A 49 -18.94 -3.68 0.60
C ARG A 49 -17.93 -4.80 0.34
N PRO A 50 -16.71 -4.47 -0.15
CA PRO A 50 -15.61 -5.43 -0.17
C PRO A 50 -15.37 -5.99 1.23
N GLY A 51 -15.12 -7.30 1.32
CA GLY A 51 -14.91 -7.99 2.60
C GLY A 51 -16.19 -8.46 3.32
N CYS A 52 -17.38 -8.19 2.77
CA CYS A 52 -18.61 -8.81 3.27
C CYS A 52 -18.60 -10.32 2.96
N PRO A 53 -18.89 -11.20 3.94
CA PRO A 53 -18.91 -12.66 3.73
C PRO A 53 -20.05 -13.10 2.81
N GLU A 54 -21.11 -12.29 2.72
CA GLU A 54 -22.27 -12.57 1.87
C GLU A 54 -22.11 -11.92 0.50
N PRO A 55 -21.98 -12.72 -0.57
CA PRO A 55 -21.83 -12.19 -1.93
C PRO A 55 -23.14 -11.58 -2.42
N THR A 56 -23.03 -10.47 -3.17
CA THR A 56 -24.17 -9.89 -3.87
C THR A 56 -24.42 -10.59 -5.20
N TYR A 57 -25.59 -11.22 -5.30
CA TYR A 57 -26.08 -11.85 -6.52
C TYR A 57 -26.81 -10.85 -7.43
N ASP A 58 -26.58 -10.98 -8.72
CA ASP A 58 -27.17 -10.14 -9.77
C ASP A 58 -27.35 -10.97 -11.06
N GLU A 59 -27.82 -10.35 -12.13
CA GLU A 59 -28.02 -11.02 -13.43
C GLU A 59 -26.73 -11.62 -14.03
N ILE A 60 -25.56 -11.17 -13.57
CA ILE A 60 -24.24 -11.54 -14.09
C ILE A 60 -23.56 -12.57 -13.16
N TRP A 61 -24.01 -12.67 -11.90
CA TRP A 61 -23.41 -13.51 -10.87
C TRP A 61 -24.46 -14.16 -9.99
N ASN A 62 -24.56 -15.49 -10.08
CA ASN A 62 -25.53 -16.28 -9.32
C ASN A 62 -24.86 -17.22 -8.29
N GLN A 63 -25.65 -18.07 -7.65
CA GLN A 63 -25.15 -19.03 -6.65
C GLN A 63 -24.23 -20.10 -7.24
N GLU A 64 -24.48 -20.54 -8.49
CA GLU A 64 -23.64 -21.52 -9.17
C GLU A 64 -22.25 -20.94 -9.48
N ASP A 65 -22.20 -19.68 -9.91
CA ASP A 65 -20.95 -18.95 -10.14
C ASP A 65 -20.12 -18.80 -8.86
N GLU A 66 -20.79 -18.50 -7.74
CA GLU A 66 -20.13 -18.39 -6.44
C GLU A 66 -19.58 -19.75 -5.98
N ALA A 67 -20.34 -20.83 -6.14
CA ALA A 67 -19.88 -22.17 -5.83
C ALA A 67 -18.68 -22.58 -6.70
N GLU A 68 -18.73 -22.27 -8.00
CA GLU A 68 -17.63 -22.51 -8.94
C GLU A 68 -16.38 -21.69 -8.56
N LEU A 69 -16.55 -20.42 -8.18
CA LEU A 69 -15.47 -19.56 -7.69
C LEU A 69 -14.77 -20.19 -6.48
N VAL A 70 -15.53 -20.57 -5.46
CA VAL A 70 -14.97 -21.19 -4.25
C VAL A 70 -14.24 -22.49 -4.60
N GLN A 71 -14.87 -23.35 -5.40
CA GLN A 71 -14.28 -24.63 -5.79
C GLN A 71 -12.98 -24.44 -6.59
N ARG A 72 -12.91 -23.46 -7.49
CA ARG A 72 -11.74 -23.23 -8.34
C ARG A 72 -10.63 -22.45 -7.67
N TYR A 73 -10.96 -21.40 -6.94
CA TYR A 73 -9.97 -20.43 -6.43
C TYR A 73 -9.62 -20.61 -4.96
N TRP A 74 -10.35 -21.45 -4.22
CA TRP A 74 -10.09 -21.66 -2.79
C TRP A 74 -9.87 -23.12 -2.44
N THR A 75 -10.88 -23.98 -2.65
CA THR A 75 -10.88 -25.35 -2.13
C THR A 75 -9.72 -26.19 -2.67
N GLY A 76 -8.92 -26.80 -1.80
CA GLY A 76 -7.77 -27.65 -2.16
C GLY A 76 -6.60 -26.89 -2.79
N THR A 77 -6.50 -25.57 -2.56
CA THR A 77 -5.38 -24.76 -3.03
C THR A 77 -4.31 -24.62 -1.95
N PRO A 78 -3.03 -24.38 -2.32
CA PRO A 78 -1.99 -24.01 -1.37
C PRO A 78 -2.33 -22.76 -0.56
N LEU A 79 -3.17 -21.88 -1.09
CA LEU A 79 -3.67 -20.71 -0.36
C LEU A 79 -4.57 -21.09 0.82
N GLU A 80 -5.49 -22.03 0.63
CA GLU A 80 -6.36 -22.52 1.70
C GLU A 80 -5.55 -23.22 2.82
N ALA A 81 -4.58 -24.05 2.44
CA ALA A 81 -3.67 -24.68 3.39
C ALA A 81 -2.79 -23.63 4.09
N GLY A 82 -2.22 -22.71 3.32
CA GLY A 82 -1.33 -21.66 3.81
C GLY A 82 -2.01 -20.74 4.81
N ILE A 83 -3.21 -20.23 4.53
CA ILE A 83 -3.89 -19.33 5.48
C ILE A 83 -4.26 -20.05 6.79
N SER A 84 -4.58 -21.34 6.72
CA SER A 84 -4.90 -22.15 7.90
C SER A 84 -3.67 -22.37 8.79
N CYS A 85 -2.47 -22.46 8.19
CA CYS A 85 -1.21 -22.62 8.90
C CYS A 85 -0.56 -21.30 9.35
N LEU A 86 -0.79 -20.19 8.63
CA LEU A 86 -0.05 -18.93 8.83
C LEU A 86 -0.64 -18.00 9.89
N VAL A 87 -1.87 -18.22 10.33
CA VAL A 87 -2.56 -17.29 11.24
C VAL A 87 -2.05 -17.34 12.66
N SER A 88 -1.52 -18.47 13.13
CA SER A 88 -0.91 -18.56 14.46
C SER A 88 0.38 -17.75 14.59
N ASP A 89 1.09 -17.46 13.48
CA ASP A 89 2.43 -16.87 13.52
C ASP A 89 2.58 -15.53 12.78
N ASN A 90 1.60 -15.09 11.99
CA ASN A 90 1.71 -13.88 11.14
C ASN A 90 0.92 -12.67 11.68
N LEU A 91 1.31 -12.20 12.87
CA LEU A 91 0.79 -10.95 13.48
C LEU A 91 0.90 -9.73 12.54
N SER A 92 1.86 -9.74 11.63
CA SER A 92 2.07 -8.62 10.69
C SER A 92 0.99 -8.56 9.60
N LEU A 93 0.42 -9.70 9.22
CA LEU A 93 -0.73 -9.71 8.30
C LEU A 93 -1.98 -9.16 8.98
N ASN A 94 -2.27 -9.56 10.23
CA ASN A 94 -3.37 -8.99 11.01
C ASN A 94 -3.24 -7.46 11.14
N GLU A 95 -2.04 -6.99 11.49
CA GLU A 95 -1.75 -5.56 11.62
C GLU A 95 -1.95 -4.81 10.31
N LEU A 96 -1.50 -5.38 9.18
CA LEU A 96 -1.69 -4.79 7.86
C LEU A 96 -3.19 -4.61 7.54
N PHE A 97 -4.02 -5.62 7.86
CA PHE A 97 -5.47 -5.51 7.69
C PHE A 97 -6.04 -4.40 8.57
N LYS A 98 -5.73 -4.36 9.87
CA LYS A 98 -6.21 -3.32 10.79
C LYS A 98 -5.87 -1.92 10.28
N VAL A 99 -4.61 -1.69 9.90
CA VAL A 99 -4.13 -0.40 9.39
C VAL A 99 -4.83 -0.04 8.09
N SER A 100 -4.92 -0.97 7.14
CA SER A 100 -5.56 -0.72 5.84
C SER A 100 -7.03 -0.34 6.01
N LEU A 101 -7.77 -1.10 6.83
CA LEU A 101 -9.18 -0.85 7.13
C LEU A 101 -9.39 0.50 7.81
N ARG A 102 -8.61 0.82 8.84
CA ARG A 102 -8.80 2.05 9.61
C ARG A 102 -8.34 3.31 8.87
N ILE A 103 -7.32 3.21 8.02
CA ILE A 103 -6.82 4.36 7.24
C ILE A 103 -7.59 4.58 5.95
N PHE A 104 -7.89 3.51 5.22
CA PHE A 104 -8.48 3.58 3.87
C PHE A 104 -9.91 3.07 3.78
N GLY A 105 -10.42 2.39 4.81
CA GLY A 105 -11.77 1.79 4.80
C GLY A 105 -11.89 0.58 3.88
N VAL A 106 -10.76 0.01 3.42
CA VAL A 106 -10.68 -1.06 2.43
C VAL A 106 -9.56 -2.01 2.84
N ASP A 107 -9.75 -3.31 2.66
CA ASP A 107 -8.74 -4.32 2.97
C ASP A 107 -7.56 -4.25 1.99
N PRO A 108 -6.37 -4.72 2.39
CA PRO A 108 -5.19 -4.52 1.57
C PRO A 108 -5.23 -5.31 0.25
N ILE A 109 -5.94 -6.45 0.17
CA ILE A 109 -6.06 -7.22 -1.08
C ILE A 109 -6.91 -6.45 -2.10
N THR A 110 -8.07 -5.95 -1.65
CA THR A 110 -8.92 -5.10 -2.47
C THR A 110 -8.20 -3.83 -2.88
N LEU A 111 -7.44 -3.21 -1.97
CA LEU A 111 -6.74 -1.96 -2.20
C LEU A 111 -5.85 -2.00 -3.46
N PHE A 112 -5.05 -3.05 -3.62
CA PHE A 112 -4.16 -3.23 -4.78
C PHE A 112 -4.89 -3.66 -6.06
N THR A 113 -6.18 -4.00 -5.96
CA THR A 113 -7.02 -4.38 -7.12
C THR A 113 -8.10 -3.35 -7.43
N LEU A 114 -8.08 -2.18 -6.76
CA LEU A 114 -8.96 -1.06 -7.07
C LEU A 114 -8.54 -0.41 -8.40
N GLY A 115 -9.37 -0.58 -9.43
CA GLY A 115 -9.38 0.26 -10.63
C GLY A 115 -8.44 -0.13 -11.78
N THR A 116 -7.24 -0.64 -11.51
CA THR A 116 -6.25 -0.92 -12.58
C THR A 116 -5.71 -2.35 -12.58
N ASP A 117 -5.65 -3.01 -11.42
CA ASP A 117 -5.09 -4.37 -11.27
C ASP A 117 -3.78 -4.57 -12.06
N ASP A 118 -2.94 -3.55 -11.98
CA ASP A 118 -1.67 -3.40 -12.68
C ASP A 118 -0.49 -3.67 -11.76
N PHE A 119 -0.71 -4.19 -10.56
CA PHE A 119 0.33 -4.62 -9.63
C PHE A 119 0.51 -6.13 -9.68
N GLU A 120 1.77 -6.57 -9.65
CA GLU A 120 2.15 -7.95 -9.41
C GLU A 120 3.12 -7.98 -8.22
N PHE A 121 3.16 -9.11 -7.52
CA PHE A 121 4.04 -9.30 -6.38
C PHE A 121 5.03 -10.41 -6.71
N ASP A 122 6.32 -10.11 -6.57
CA ASP A 122 7.40 -11.06 -6.82
C ASP A 122 7.42 -12.22 -5.79
N ILE A 123 8.13 -13.30 -6.12
CA ILE A 123 8.34 -14.46 -5.24
C ILE A 123 8.91 -14.08 -3.86
N ASN A 124 9.76 -13.04 -3.80
CA ASN A 124 10.33 -12.57 -2.54
C ASN A 124 9.34 -11.75 -1.69
N THR A 125 8.18 -11.43 -2.24
CA THR A 125 7.09 -10.72 -1.57
C THR A 125 6.06 -11.70 -1.00
N THR A 126 5.97 -12.90 -1.55
CA THR A 126 4.98 -13.92 -1.21
C THR A 126 5.52 -15.09 -0.40
N VAL A 127 4.67 -15.78 0.34
CA VAL A 127 5.03 -16.93 1.17
C VAL A 127 5.02 -18.22 0.35
N GLU A 128 6.06 -19.02 0.53
CA GLU A 128 6.12 -20.42 0.12
C GLU A 128 5.57 -21.30 1.27
N VAL A 129 4.70 -22.24 0.93
CA VAL A 129 4.14 -23.20 1.88
C VAL A 129 4.53 -24.61 1.47
N LEU A 130 5.05 -25.37 2.43
CA LEU A 130 5.41 -26.77 2.25
C LEU A 130 4.16 -27.63 2.47
N ILE A 131 3.74 -28.35 1.43
CA ILE A 131 2.59 -29.26 1.48
C ILE A 131 3.03 -30.59 0.89
N HIS A 132 3.00 -31.66 1.69
CA HIS A 132 3.39 -33.02 1.27
C HIS A 132 4.78 -33.10 0.61
N ASP A 133 5.77 -32.44 1.20
CA ASP A 133 7.17 -32.36 0.74
C ASP A 133 7.39 -31.55 -0.56
N ASP A 134 6.35 -30.90 -1.09
CA ASP A 134 6.43 -29.97 -2.22
C ASP A 134 6.24 -28.51 -1.77
N ASP A 135 7.05 -27.60 -2.33
CA ASP A 135 6.96 -26.16 -2.08
C ASP A 135 5.98 -25.50 -3.05
N TYR A 136 4.96 -24.83 -2.51
CA TYR A 136 3.97 -24.10 -3.28
C TYR A 136 4.01 -22.60 -2.98
N LEU A 137 3.93 -21.78 -4.02
CA LEU A 137 3.79 -20.33 -3.87
C LEU A 137 2.34 -19.95 -3.55
N THR A 138 2.17 -19.10 -2.55
CA THR A 138 0.86 -18.56 -2.15
C THR A 138 0.81 -17.05 -2.39
N PRO A 139 -0.36 -16.46 -2.71
CA PRO A 139 -0.48 -15.01 -2.79
C PRO A 139 -0.42 -14.29 -1.43
N ILE A 140 -0.13 -15.00 -0.33
CA ILE A 140 -0.02 -14.41 1.01
C ILE A 140 1.31 -13.66 1.10
N TRP A 141 1.29 -12.43 1.59
CA TRP A 141 2.51 -11.63 1.72
C TRP A 141 3.37 -12.05 2.92
N ARG A 142 4.69 -11.97 2.72
CA ARG A 142 5.68 -12.22 3.78
C ARG A 142 5.58 -11.19 4.90
N VAL A 143 5.97 -11.60 6.10
CA VAL A 143 6.00 -10.76 7.32
C VAL A 143 6.71 -9.42 7.10
N SER A 144 7.89 -9.41 6.47
CA SER A 144 8.64 -8.19 6.19
C SER A 144 7.88 -7.24 5.27
N PHE A 145 7.29 -7.77 4.21
CA PHE A 145 6.48 -6.98 3.29
C PHE A 145 5.26 -6.37 3.99
N CYS A 146 4.55 -7.16 4.80
CA CYS A 146 3.43 -6.65 5.60
C CYS A 146 3.86 -5.51 6.52
N LYS A 147 4.99 -5.65 7.21
CA LYS A 147 5.52 -4.58 8.09
C LYS A 147 5.84 -3.31 7.33
N ASP A 148 6.60 -3.41 6.25
CA ASP A 148 6.99 -2.25 5.45
C ASP A 148 5.77 -1.53 4.86
N LEU A 149 4.82 -2.30 4.33
CA LEU A 149 3.59 -1.74 3.78
C LEU A 149 2.76 -1.06 4.88
N THR A 150 2.65 -1.67 6.06
CA THR A 150 1.96 -1.08 7.21
C THR A 150 2.59 0.25 7.61
N SER A 151 3.93 0.30 7.72
CA SER A 151 4.67 1.54 8.00
C SER A 151 4.38 2.62 6.97
N ILE A 152 4.40 2.27 5.67
CA ILE A 152 4.03 3.20 4.60
C ILE A 152 2.61 3.70 4.80
N MET A 153 1.62 2.82 4.99
CA MET A 153 0.19 3.18 5.09
C MET A 153 -0.10 4.19 6.22
N THR A 154 0.63 4.13 7.34
CA THR A 154 0.40 5.02 8.49
C THR A 154 0.88 6.45 8.31
N HIS A 155 1.69 6.74 7.29
CA HIS A 155 2.26 8.06 7.11
C HIS A 155 1.18 9.13 6.81
N PRO A 156 1.20 10.31 7.45
CA PRO A 156 0.10 11.29 7.33
C PRO A 156 0.01 11.99 5.96
N ILE A 157 1.03 11.88 5.10
CA ILE A 157 1.02 12.48 3.75
C ILE A 157 -0.13 11.97 2.87
N TRP A 158 -0.68 10.79 3.18
CA TRP A 158 -1.82 10.23 2.45
C TRP A 158 -3.14 10.89 2.84
N CYS A 159 -3.20 11.71 3.90
CA CYS A 159 -4.43 12.35 4.33
C CYS A 159 -5.02 13.26 3.24
N GLY A 160 -6.34 13.21 3.07
CA GLY A 160 -7.06 14.02 2.07
C GLY A 160 -8.06 13.21 1.25
N ARG A 161 -8.44 13.73 0.08
CA ARG A 161 -9.26 12.99 -0.91
C ARG A 161 -8.35 12.07 -1.73
N GLY A 162 -8.74 10.81 -1.90
CA GLY A 162 -7.97 9.83 -2.68
C GLY A 162 -6.72 9.32 -1.95
N ARG A 163 -6.83 9.11 -0.64
CA ARG A 163 -5.72 8.76 0.27
C ARG A 163 -4.87 7.60 -0.23
N TRP A 164 -5.52 6.53 -0.67
CA TRP A 164 -4.85 5.33 -1.17
C TRP A 164 -4.24 5.52 -2.56
N SER A 165 -4.88 6.30 -3.45
CA SER A 165 -4.46 6.39 -4.85
C SER A 165 -3.05 6.97 -5.01
N PHE A 166 -2.68 7.97 -4.20
CA PHE A 166 -1.31 8.50 -4.25
C PHE A 166 -0.29 7.56 -3.58
N MET A 167 -0.67 6.86 -2.51
CA MET A 167 0.19 5.85 -1.89
C MET A 167 0.51 4.72 -2.88
N LEU A 168 -0.51 4.20 -3.57
CA LEU A 168 -0.32 3.19 -4.62
C LEU A 168 0.54 3.73 -5.76
N PHE A 169 0.33 4.98 -6.17
CA PHE A 169 1.20 5.62 -7.16
C PHE A 169 2.64 5.76 -6.67
N ALA A 170 2.89 6.08 -5.39
CA ALA A 170 4.25 6.17 -4.85
C ALA A 170 4.97 4.82 -4.88
N ILE A 171 4.27 3.73 -4.59
CA ILE A 171 4.80 2.35 -4.74
C ILE A 171 5.07 2.04 -6.22
N LYS A 172 4.12 2.36 -7.10
CA LYS A 172 4.28 2.24 -8.57
C LYS A 172 5.48 3.06 -9.08
N TRP A 173 5.69 4.26 -8.54
CA TRP A 173 6.78 5.15 -8.89
C TRP A 173 8.15 4.58 -8.53
N ALA A 174 8.26 3.89 -7.39
CA ALA A 174 9.48 3.16 -7.03
C ALA A 174 9.80 2.08 -8.08
N VAL A 175 8.78 1.31 -8.51
CA VAL A 175 8.94 0.33 -9.59
C VAL A 175 9.39 1.01 -10.89
N ILE A 176 8.70 2.08 -11.31
CA ILE A 176 9.05 2.86 -12.52
C ILE A 176 10.50 3.34 -12.47
N CYS A 177 10.96 3.89 -11.34
CA CYS A 177 12.32 4.38 -11.17
C CYS A 177 13.36 3.25 -11.19
N ARG A 178 13.00 2.09 -10.63
CA ARG A 178 13.89 0.91 -10.55
C ARG A 178 14.09 0.27 -11.91
N THR A 179 13.01 0.09 -12.67
CA THR A 179 13.01 -0.62 -13.96
C THR A 179 13.20 0.30 -15.16
N ASP A 180 13.23 1.63 -14.94
CA ASP A 180 13.22 2.63 -16.01
C ASP A 180 12.04 2.41 -16.97
N ASP A 181 10.86 2.16 -16.39
CA ASP A 181 9.64 1.92 -17.15
C ASP A 181 9.16 3.22 -17.80
N ARG A 182 9.29 3.27 -19.12
CA ARG A 182 8.95 4.44 -19.96
C ARG A 182 7.60 4.28 -20.66
N ARG A 183 6.78 3.29 -20.28
CA ARG A 183 5.43 3.12 -20.84
C ARG A 183 4.56 4.33 -20.49
N PRO A 184 3.67 4.79 -21.40
CA PRO A 184 2.76 5.88 -21.09
C PRO A 184 1.96 5.62 -19.80
N LEU A 185 1.97 6.59 -18.89
CA LEU A 185 1.20 6.48 -17.65
C LEU A 185 -0.30 6.36 -17.95
N PRO A 186 -1.06 5.56 -17.19
CA PRO A 186 -2.51 5.57 -17.27
C PRO A 186 -3.10 6.97 -17.08
N ALA A 187 -4.21 7.28 -17.78
CA ALA A 187 -4.86 8.58 -17.67
C ALA A 187 -5.28 8.91 -16.21
N ALA A 188 -5.66 7.89 -15.44
CA ALA A 188 -5.99 8.04 -14.02
C ALA A 188 -4.79 8.54 -13.20
N ASP A 189 -3.59 8.02 -13.46
CA ASP A 189 -2.35 8.42 -12.77
C ASP A 189 -1.97 9.86 -13.16
N ARG A 190 -2.04 10.22 -14.45
CA ARG A 190 -1.79 11.60 -14.89
C ARG A 190 -2.76 12.59 -14.24
N ASN A 191 -4.05 12.26 -14.19
CA ASN A 191 -5.07 13.09 -13.55
C ASN A 191 -4.86 13.19 -12.03
N LEU A 192 -4.41 12.11 -11.39
CA LEU A 192 -4.02 12.13 -9.97
C LEU A 192 -2.86 13.10 -9.74
N LEU A 193 -1.78 12.96 -10.50
CA LEU A 193 -0.57 13.78 -10.39
C LEU A 193 -0.83 15.26 -10.66
N SER A 194 -1.64 15.56 -11.69
CA SER A 194 -2.05 16.94 -11.97
C SER A 194 -2.80 17.58 -10.80
N ARG A 195 -3.73 16.85 -10.15
CA ARG A 195 -4.46 17.34 -8.96
C ARG A 195 -3.57 17.55 -7.74
N LEU A 196 -2.45 16.84 -7.66
CA LEU A 196 -1.47 16.93 -6.56
C LEU A 196 -0.35 17.94 -6.84
N ASN A 197 -0.50 18.76 -7.89
CA ASN A 197 0.49 19.73 -8.35
C ASN A 197 1.87 19.09 -8.65
N CYS A 198 1.87 17.84 -9.11
CA CYS A 198 3.06 17.13 -9.58
C CYS A 198 2.85 16.54 -10.99
N PRO A 199 2.38 17.34 -11.98
CA PRO A 199 2.02 16.82 -13.29
C PRO A 199 3.22 16.15 -13.98
N LEU A 200 3.00 14.96 -14.52
CA LEU A 200 3.89 14.27 -15.44
C LEU A 200 3.18 14.16 -16.79
N GLY A 201 3.75 14.80 -17.80
CA GLY A 201 3.25 14.76 -19.17
C GLY A 201 3.59 13.45 -19.87
N ASP A 202 2.88 13.15 -20.96
CA ASP A 202 3.32 12.13 -21.90
C ASP A 202 4.55 12.65 -22.64
N ASP A 203 5.64 11.88 -22.60
CA ASP A 203 6.85 12.19 -23.32
C ASP A 203 7.05 11.22 -24.48
N GLN A 204 6.93 11.74 -25.69
CA GLN A 204 7.17 10.98 -26.92
C GLN A 204 8.67 10.67 -27.12
N THR A 205 9.56 11.31 -26.36
CA THR A 205 11.01 11.13 -26.48
C THR A 205 11.54 9.92 -25.69
N LEU A 206 10.66 9.19 -24.98
CA LEU A 206 10.98 8.01 -24.18
C LEU A 206 12.08 8.27 -23.14
N ARG A 207 12.15 9.49 -22.56
CA ARG A 207 13.10 9.76 -21.46
C ARG A 207 12.63 9.09 -20.17
N PRO A 208 13.55 8.76 -19.25
CA PRO A 208 13.19 8.29 -17.92
C PRO A 208 12.25 9.27 -17.23
N TYR A 209 11.13 8.77 -16.67
CA TYR A 209 10.16 9.64 -16.00
C TYR A 209 10.75 10.43 -14.83
N LYS A 210 11.75 9.87 -14.13
CA LYS A 210 12.45 10.59 -13.06
C LYS A 210 13.13 11.87 -13.55
N ASP A 211 13.69 11.86 -14.76
CA ASP A 211 14.37 13.03 -15.35
C ASP A 211 13.34 14.08 -15.76
N LEU A 212 12.21 13.64 -16.31
CA LEU A 212 11.08 14.51 -16.66
C LEU A 212 10.47 15.17 -15.42
N HIS A 213 10.31 14.40 -14.34
CA HIS A 213 9.86 14.91 -13.05
C HIS A 213 10.82 15.98 -12.53
N GLU A 214 12.13 15.71 -12.50
CA GLU A 214 13.13 16.68 -12.04
C GLU A 214 13.15 17.95 -12.88
N GLU A 215 13.05 17.85 -14.20
CA GLU A 215 12.98 18.99 -15.10
C GLU A 215 11.74 19.84 -14.83
N GLN A 216 10.58 19.20 -14.69
CA GLN A 216 9.34 19.89 -14.34
C GLN A 216 9.45 20.60 -12.98
N GLN A 217 10.07 19.96 -11.98
CA GLN A 217 10.29 20.58 -10.68
C GLN A 217 11.26 21.77 -10.76
N LYS A 218 12.30 21.71 -11.62
CA LYS A 218 13.19 22.85 -11.87
C LYS A 218 12.45 24.03 -12.51
N ILE A 219 11.57 23.76 -13.49
CA ILE A 219 10.75 24.79 -14.13
C ILE A 219 9.83 25.46 -13.12
N LEU A 220 9.11 24.69 -12.30
CA LEU A 220 8.20 25.22 -11.28
C LEU A 220 8.93 26.08 -10.24
N ARG A 221 10.12 25.64 -9.79
CA ARG A 221 10.98 26.44 -8.89
C ARG A 221 11.42 27.75 -9.54
N GLY A 222 11.77 27.73 -10.83
CA GLY A 222 12.09 28.94 -11.60
C GLY A 222 10.91 29.92 -11.71
N GLN A 223 9.68 29.42 -11.62
CA GLN A 223 8.44 30.22 -11.57
C GLN A 223 8.02 30.62 -10.15
N ASN A 224 8.90 30.49 -9.15
CA ASN A 224 8.61 30.73 -7.73
C ASN A 224 7.44 29.89 -7.17
N THR A 225 7.14 28.75 -7.78
CA THR A 225 6.16 27.79 -7.26
C THR A 225 6.90 26.73 -6.45
N PRO A 226 6.70 26.65 -5.12
CA PRO A 226 7.36 25.63 -4.30
C PRO A 226 6.84 24.23 -4.66
N PRO A 227 7.70 23.19 -4.61
CA PRO A 227 7.27 21.83 -4.85
C PRO A 227 6.23 21.40 -3.80
N SER A 228 5.22 20.62 -4.22
CA SER A 228 4.32 19.97 -3.27
C SER A 228 5.05 18.87 -2.51
N GLN A 229 4.54 18.48 -1.34
CA GLN A 229 5.10 17.36 -0.55
C GLN A 229 5.09 16.06 -1.35
N GLN A 230 4.06 15.87 -2.17
CA GLN A 230 3.95 14.75 -3.09
C GLN A 230 5.07 14.78 -4.13
N ALA A 231 5.37 15.94 -4.72
CA ALA A 231 6.49 16.09 -5.64
C ALA A 231 7.85 15.84 -4.97
N GLU A 232 8.04 16.33 -3.74
CA GLU A 232 9.24 16.07 -2.93
C GLU A 232 9.40 14.56 -2.67
N LEU A 233 8.31 13.86 -2.32
CA LEU A 233 8.32 12.43 -2.10
C LEU A 233 8.73 11.67 -3.36
N LEU A 234 8.17 12.01 -4.53
CA LEU A 234 8.54 11.35 -5.79
C LEU A 234 10.03 11.57 -6.11
N SER A 235 10.56 12.76 -5.87
CA SER A 235 12.01 13.03 -6.01
C SER A 235 12.85 12.22 -5.02
N ALA A 236 12.41 12.10 -3.77
CA ALA A 236 13.10 11.34 -2.74
C ALA A 236 13.11 9.84 -3.06
N ILE A 237 11.97 9.27 -3.46
CA ILE A 237 11.88 7.87 -3.91
C ILE A 237 12.83 7.62 -5.08
N ALA A 238 12.83 8.49 -6.10
CA ALA A 238 13.71 8.35 -7.26
C ALA A 238 15.21 8.35 -6.86
N LYS A 239 15.58 9.16 -5.86
CA LYS A 239 16.94 9.20 -5.30
C LYS A 239 17.33 7.92 -4.55
N TYR A 240 16.41 7.34 -3.77
CA TYR A 240 16.68 6.14 -2.96
C TYR A 240 16.47 4.83 -3.72
N THR A 241 15.89 4.88 -4.90
CA THR A 241 15.69 3.71 -5.75
C THR A 241 16.97 3.39 -6.51
N ALA A 242 17.54 2.22 -6.25
CA ALA A 242 18.63 1.69 -7.05
C ALA A 242 18.08 1.18 -8.38
N MET A 243 18.54 1.76 -9.49
CA MET A 243 18.16 1.29 -10.82
C MET A 243 18.71 -0.12 -11.04
N THR A 244 17.85 -1.04 -11.44
CA THR A 244 18.23 -2.39 -11.85
C THR A 244 18.00 -2.51 -13.35
N ILE A 245 18.90 -3.20 -14.06
CA ILE A 245 18.70 -3.55 -15.47
C ILE A 245 17.68 -4.70 -15.52
N GLY A 246 16.42 -4.40 -15.18
CA GLY A 246 15.30 -5.31 -15.28
C GLY A 246 14.42 -4.86 -16.43
N ILE A 247 14.05 -5.79 -17.31
CA ILE A 247 13.09 -5.51 -18.38
C ILE A 247 11.73 -5.24 -17.70
N PRO A 248 11.11 -4.06 -17.91
CA PRO A 248 9.77 -3.81 -17.38
C PRO A 248 8.80 -4.90 -17.86
N SER A 249 7.93 -5.38 -16.96
CA SER A 249 6.84 -6.27 -17.39
C SER A 249 5.99 -5.55 -18.43
N ALA A 250 5.55 -6.30 -19.44
CA ALA A 250 4.78 -5.74 -20.55
C ALA A 250 3.45 -5.12 -20.08
N ARG A 251 2.91 -5.60 -18.96
CA ARG A 251 1.58 -5.22 -18.46
C ARG A 251 1.61 -4.65 -17.04
N ASN A 252 2.32 -5.29 -16.13
CA ASN A 252 2.16 -5.03 -14.70
C ASN A 252 3.39 -4.34 -14.09
N TYR A 253 3.23 -3.79 -12.90
CA TYR A 253 4.28 -3.24 -12.06
C TYR A 253 4.59 -4.28 -10.99
N THR A 254 5.65 -5.07 -11.21
CA THR A 254 6.07 -6.11 -10.28
C THR A 254 6.80 -5.48 -9.09
N ILE A 255 6.16 -5.53 -7.92
CA ILE A 255 6.66 -4.98 -6.66
C ILE A 255 7.59 -5.99 -5.98
N ILE A 256 8.75 -5.50 -5.55
CA ILE A 256 9.71 -6.22 -4.72
C ILE A 256 9.92 -5.48 -3.38
N PRO A 257 10.47 -6.15 -2.34
CA PRO A 257 10.70 -5.50 -1.03
C PRO A 257 11.55 -4.21 -1.10
N HIS A 258 12.50 -4.15 -2.05
CA HIS A 258 13.32 -2.94 -2.25
C HIS A 258 12.51 -1.71 -2.68
N ASP A 259 11.37 -1.88 -3.35
CA ASP A 259 10.51 -0.77 -3.75
C ASP A 259 9.90 -0.10 -2.52
N LEU A 260 9.38 -0.90 -1.57
CA LEU A 260 8.82 -0.40 -0.31
C LEU A 260 9.91 0.25 0.53
N ALA A 261 11.11 -0.34 0.59
CA ALA A 261 12.24 0.26 1.30
C ALA A 261 12.64 1.64 0.72
N ALA A 262 12.55 1.83 -0.60
CA ALA A 262 12.79 3.13 -1.23
C ALA A 262 11.68 4.14 -0.90
N VAL A 263 10.41 3.69 -0.84
CA VAL A 263 9.27 4.51 -0.38
C VAL A 263 9.45 4.97 1.06
N ILE A 264 9.77 4.05 1.99
CA ILE A 264 10.02 4.37 3.40
C ILE A 264 11.13 5.41 3.53
N LYS A 265 12.29 5.19 2.90
CA LYS A 265 13.39 6.17 2.90
C LYS A 265 12.98 7.52 2.32
N GLY A 266 12.14 7.50 1.28
CA GLY A 266 11.56 8.70 0.70
C GLY A 266 10.73 9.48 1.71
N LEU A 267 9.81 8.81 2.40
CA LEU A 267 8.95 9.38 3.44
C LEU A 267 9.75 9.92 4.62
N ASP A 268 10.70 9.16 5.12
CA ASP A 268 11.54 9.55 6.26
C ASP A 268 12.44 10.75 5.94
N SER A 269 12.70 11.01 4.66
CA SER A 269 13.49 12.16 4.21
C SER A 269 12.68 13.46 4.04
N LEU A 270 11.35 13.39 4.14
CA LEU A 270 10.50 14.57 3.94
C LEU A 270 10.64 15.56 5.10
N SER A 271 10.56 16.85 4.77
CA SER A 271 10.68 17.93 5.74
C SER A 271 9.56 17.92 6.80
N LEU A 272 8.35 17.46 6.44
CA LEU A 272 7.21 17.45 7.37
C LEU A 272 6.99 16.17 8.15
N SER A 273 7.85 15.18 7.93
CA SER A 273 8.21 14.16 8.91
C SER A 273 8.88 14.81 10.14
N GLY A 274 9.55 15.96 9.98
CA GLY A 274 10.26 16.60 11.08
C GLY A 274 11.40 15.71 11.56
N MET A 275 11.28 15.12 12.75
CA MET A 275 12.12 13.99 13.18
C MET A 275 11.35 12.65 13.27
N MET A 276 10.06 12.63 12.89
CA MET A 276 9.16 11.47 12.98
C MET A 276 9.30 10.65 11.71
N ASP A 277 9.80 9.44 11.82
CA ASP A 277 9.88 8.49 10.73
C ASP A 277 8.60 7.63 10.64
N CYS A 278 8.52 6.79 9.61
CA CYS A 278 7.41 5.86 9.42
C CYS A 278 7.24 4.91 10.62
N GLU A 279 8.33 4.53 11.30
CA GLU A 279 8.28 3.67 12.48
C GLU A 279 7.55 4.36 13.64
N LEU A 280 7.85 5.63 13.91
CA LEU A 280 7.17 6.39 14.93
C LEU A 280 5.69 6.62 14.58
N PHE A 281 5.36 6.94 13.33
CA PHE A 281 3.95 7.06 12.92
C PHE A 281 3.17 5.77 13.14
N LEU A 282 3.77 4.62 12.80
CA LEU A 282 3.17 3.32 13.06
C LEU A 282 2.99 3.08 14.57
N GLN A 283 3.97 3.43 15.39
CA GLN A 283 3.84 3.28 16.84
C GLN A 283 2.72 4.15 17.42
N LEU A 284 2.63 5.42 16.98
CA LEU A 284 1.56 6.33 17.41
C LEU A 284 0.18 5.81 16.99
N PHE A 285 0.08 5.21 15.80
CA PHE A 285 -1.14 4.58 15.32
C PHE A 285 -1.55 3.40 16.21
N LYS A 286 -0.59 2.51 16.54
CA LYS A 286 -0.81 1.36 17.43
C LYS A 286 -1.22 1.77 18.83
N ASP A 287 -0.59 2.80 19.38
CA ASP A 287 -0.92 3.36 20.70
C ASP A 287 -2.36 3.90 20.75
N ALA A 288 -2.88 4.35 19.61
CA ALA A 288 -4.26 4.83 19.46
C ALA A 288 -5.25 3.70 19.11
N GLY A 289 -4.84 2.43 19.20
CA GLY A 289 -5.69 1.25 19.02
C GLY A 289 -6.90 1.25 19.97
N GLY A 290 -8.02 0.69 19.51
CA GLY A 290 -9.27 0.66 20.25
C GLY A 290 -9.62 -0.72 20.79
N ARG A 291 -10.51 -0.76 21.79
CA ARG A 291 -11.20 -2.01 22.16
C ARG A 291 -12.05 -2.47 20.97
N ASN A 292 -12.00 -3.75 20.63
CA ASN A 292 -12.74 -4.38 19.53
C ASN A 292 -12.34 -3.91 18.12
N GLU A 293 -11.08 -3.51 17.92
CA GLU A 293 -10.54 -3.21 16.59
C GLU A 293 -10.53 -4.45 15.71
N TYR A 294 -11.13 -4.34 14.53
CA TYR A 294 -11.29 -5.43 13.58
C TYR A 294 -10.20 -5.38 12.48
N PRO A 295 -9.69 -6.54 12.01
CA PRO A 295 -9.97 -7.90 12.50
C PRO A 295 -9.16 -8.27 13.75
N THR A 296 -9.68 -9.17 14.58
CA THR A 296 -8.81 -9.90 15.53
C THR A 296 -7.93 -10.92 14.80
N GLU A 297 -6.93 -11.48 15.49
CA GLU A 297 -6.03 -12.50 14.93
C GLU A 297 -6.84 -13.72 14.43
N ASP A 298 -7.79 -14.20 15.25
CA ASP A 298 -8.68 -15.32 14.93
C ASP A 298 -9.60 -15.03 13.73
N GLU A 299 -9.96 -13.77 13.51
CA GLU A 299 -10.84 -13.36 12.40
C GLU A 299 -10.10 -13.16 11.08
N THR A 300 -8.78 -12.92 11.14
CA THR A 300 -7.94 -12.62 9.97
C THR A 300 -8.00 -13.69 8.87
N PRO A 301 -7.95 -15.02 9.14
CA PRO A 301 -8.07 -16.02 8.07
C PRO A 301 -9.40 -15.94 7.31
N ALA A 302 -10.50 -15.84 8.04
CA ALA A 302 -11.83 -15.79 7.44
C ALA A 302 -12.01 -14.51 6.61
N LEU A 303 -11.50 -13.39 7.12
CA LEU A 303 -11.49 -12.12 6.40
C LEU A 303 -10.62 -12.22 5.14
N TYR A 304 -9.40 -12.76 5.25
CA TYR A 304 -8.50 -12.93 4.11
C TYR A 304 -9.17 -13.73 2.98
N LYS A 305 -9.77 -14.88 3.33
CA LYS A 305 -10.54 -15.70 2.40
C LYS A 305 -11.61 -14.87 1.69
N THR A 306 -12.40 -14.14 2.47
CA THR A 306 -13.51 -13.33 1.96
C THR A 306 -13.02 -12.26 0.98
N CYS A 307 -11.96 -11.53 1.34
CA CYS A 307 -11.37 -10.49 0.50
C CYS A 307 -10.74 -11.04 -0.78
N TYR A 308 -10.04 -12.18 -0.69
CA TYR A 308 -9.46 -12.85 -1.84
C TYR A 308 -10.53 -13.34 -2.82
N LEU A 309 -11.59 -13.96 -2.31
CA LEU A 309 -12.72 -14.39 -3.13
C LEU A 309 -13.45 -13.20 -3.73
N ASP A 310 -13.62 -12.09 -3.01
CA ASP A 310 -14.22 -10.88 -3.58
C ASP A 310 -13.38 -10.29 -4.73
N MET A 311 -12.06 -10.27 -4.58
CA MET A 311 -11.15 -9.87 -5.66
C MET A 311 -11.34 -10.75 -6.91
N GLU A 312 -11.30 -12.08 -6.77
CA GLU A 312 -11.48 -12.98 -7.92
C GLU A 312 -12.90 -12.91 -8.50
N ARG A 313 -13.92 -12.74 -7.65
CA ARG A 313 -15.30 -12.46 -8.08
C ARG A 313 -15.35 -11.22 -8.98
N ARG A 314 -14.72 -10.12 -8.56
CA ARG A 314 -14.64 -8.88 -9.37
C ARG A 314 -13.95 -9.12 -10.71
N ARG A 315 -12.85 -9.89 -10.73
CA ARG A 315 -12.12 -10.25 -11.96
C ARG A 315 -12.99 -11.10 -12.91
N LEU A 316 -13.70 -12.10 -12.39
CA LEU A 316 -14.60 -12.96 -13.17
C LEU A 316 -15.84 -12.21 -13.66
N LYS A 317 -16.47 -11.36 -12.84
CA LYS A 317 -17.57 -10.48 -13.31
C LYS A 317 -17.09 -9.56 -14.43
N ALA A 318 -15.88 -9.00 -14.35
CA ALA A 318 -15.30 -8.21 -15.43
C ALA A 318 -15.07 -9.04 -16.70
N PHE A 319 -14.64 -10.30 -16.58
CA PHE A 319 -14.53 -11.23 -17.70
C PHE A 319 -15.88 -11.55 -18.35
N LYS A 320 -16.92 -11.85 -17.56
CA LYS A 320 -18.28 -12.05 -18.08
C LYS A 320 -18.81 -10.83 -18.83
N ARG A 321 -18.46 -9.63 -18.36
CA ARG A 321 -18.76 -8.35 -19.03
C ARG A 321 -17.84 -8.06 -20.22
N ARG A 322 -16.92 -8.96 -20.57
CA ARG A 322 -15.92 -8.84 -21.64
C ARG A 322 -14.98 -7.63 -21.47
N LEU A 323 -14.78 -7.20 -20.24
CA LEU A 323 -13.89 -6.09 -19.89
C LEU A 323 -12.45 -6.54 -19.65
N ARG A 324 -12.22 -7.86 -19.46
CA ARG A 324 -10.92 -8.43 -19.08
C ARG A 324 -10.85 -9.91 -19.43
N ALA A 325 -9.66 -10.49 -19.64
CA ALA A 325 -9.45 -11.95 -19.58
C ALA A 325 -9.54 -12.46 -18.12
N PRO A 326 -9.94 -13.73 -17.89
CA PRO A 326 -10.02 -14.28 -16.55
C PRO A 326 -8.61 -14.49 -15.98
N SER A 327 -8.49 -14.47 -14.65
CA SER A 327 -7.28 -14.94 -13.97
C SER A 327 -7.07 -16.43 -14.26
N ALA A 328 -5.81 -16.88 -14.29
CA ALA A 328 -5.55 -18.31 -14.16
C ALA A 328 -5.91 -18.74 -12.72
N PRO A 329 -6.65 -19.85 -12.54
CA PRO A 329 -6.88 -20.37 -11.21
C PRO A 329 -5.55 -20.80 -10.57
N PRO A 330 -5.43 -20.70 -9.23
CA PRO A 330 -4.27 -21.20 -8.52
C PRO A 330 -4.11 -22.72 -8.72
N GLU A 331 -2.87 -23.19 -8.67
CA GLU A 331 -2.58 -24.62 -8.67
C GLU A 331 -3.29 -25.33 -7.52
N LYS A 332 -3.71 -26.58 -7.75
CA LYS A 332 -4.32 -27.42 -6.73
C LYS A 332 -3.25 -28.28 -6.10
N VAL A 333 -3.39 -28.53 -4.79
CA VAL A 333 -2.59 -29.54 -4.11
C VAL A 333 -2.95 -30.89 -4.71
N VAL A 334 -1.95 -31.62 -5.20
CA VAL A 334 -2.11 -33.01 -5.62
C VAL A 334 -1.95 -33.88 -4.38
N TYR A 335 -2.98 -34.65 -4.05
CA TYR A 335 -2.99 -35.59 -2.92
C TYR A 335 -2.55 -36.99 -3.34
#